data_AF-X6KYT4-F1
#
_entry.id   AF-X6KYT4-F1
#
_cell.length_a   1.000
_cell.length_b   1.000
_cell.length_c   1.000
_cell.angle_alpha   90.00
_cell.angle_beta   90.00
_cell.angle_gamma   90.00
#
_symmetry.space_group_name_H-M   'P 1'
#
loop_
_entity.id
_entity.type
_entity.pdbx_description
1 polymer ?
#
loop_
_entity_poly.entity_id
_entity_poly.type
_entity_poly.pdbx_seq_one_letter_code
_entity_poly.pdbx_strand_id
1 'polypeptide(L)'
;MASNALVYGAGGGVVGLLIGLFAGSGGPSQEDMSAAVTGAMRPAQEASATAAQSTADALAALDARLAAIEEGMAANAPDMEALKTAISEEVSAAVGGVQSALSEEIAATGKAQSTRLDEALGQISEGMAESARVAAAAVASAVPGASGEATAAGDTTVSEALGVGQTALFADGKVRVFVSRIDPEGGSVVLAFKGEQVTLGSGGSVKVALGGGSCTVSVMGLSENGVTLGSDCDAAAEAPEEEEAANVAPEDGVRPGSSIGLADGVLRVFVASLDAEAATARIAINGVQTYVVASGESVEVPSGEQTCTVTVTGVGNGMVGLEGSCG
;
A
#
# COMPACT_ATOMS: atom_id res chain seq x y z
N MET A 1 25.71 -4.86 -3.71
CA MET A 1 24.94 -5.44 -4.83
C MET A 1 23.59 -4.73 -4.81
N ALA A 2 23.38 -3.80 -5.74
CA ALA A 2 22.20 -2.95 -5.79
C ALA A 2 21.18 -3.53 -6.78
N SER A 3 19.90 -3.34 -6.44
CA SER A 3 18.73 -4.08 -6.89
C SER A 3 18.20 -3.63 -8.25
N ASN A 4 17.91 -4.56 -9.15
CA ASN A 4 17.08 -4.35 -10.33
C ASN A 4 15.61 -4.65 -9.98
N ALA A 5 14.86 -3.62 -9.58
CA ALA A 5 13.43 -3.75 -9.22
C ALA A 5 12.50 -2.83 -10.04
N LEU A 6 12.99 -2.17 -11.10
CA LEU A 6 12.25 -1.08 -11.75
C LEU A 6 11.46 -1.47 -13.02
N VAL A 7 11.46 -2.74 -13.45
CA VAL A 7 10.87 -3.13 -14.76
C VAL A 7 9.49 -3.79 -14.66
N TYR A 8 8.97 -4.11 -13.46
CA TYR A 8 7.67 -4.80 -13.31
C TYR A 8 6.44 -3.89 -13.13
N GLY A 9 6.59 -2.56 -13.24
CA GLY A 9 5.54 -1.60 -12.88
C GLY A 9 4.35 -1.47 -13.85
N ALA A 10 4.44 -1.94 -15.09
CA ALA A 10 3.39 -1.69 -16.10
C ALA A 10 2.33 -2.80 -16.23
N GLY A 11 2.54 -3.98 -15.62
CA GLY A 11 1.63 -5.13 -15.80
C GLY A 11 0.46 -5.22 -14.81
N GLY A 12 0.54 -4.55 -13.66
CA GLY A 12 -0.41 -4.74 -12.55
C GLY A 12 -1.76 -4.04 -12.71
N GLY A 13 -1.83 -2.95 -13.47
CA GLY A 13 -3.03 -2.10 -13.58
C GLY A 13 -4.22 -2.77 -14.28
N VAL A 14 -3.97 -3.68 -15.23
CA VAL A 14 -5.04 -4.32 -16.02
C VAL A 14 -5.77 -5.41 -15.22
N VAL A 15 -5.10 -6.05 -14.27
CA VAL A 15 -5.70 -7.12 -13.45
C VAL A 15 -6.66 -6.56 -12.39
N GLY A 16 -6.37 -5.37 -11.83
CA GLY A 16 -7.25 -4.70 -10.86
C GLY A 16 -8.57 -4.22 -11.46
N LEU A 17 -8.53 -3.69 -12.70
CA LEU A 17 -9.71 -3.17 -13.39
C LEU A 17 -10.74 -4.26 -13.73
N LEU A 18 -10.27 -5.49 -14.03
CA LEU A 18 -11.15 -6.60 -14.40
C LEU A 18 -11.91 -7.21 -13.21
N ILE A 19 -11.38 -7.09 -11.98
CA ILE A 19 -12.02 -7.64 -10.78
C ILE A 19 -13.18 -6.74 -10.30
N GLY A 20 -13.11 -5.43 -10.53
CA GLY A 20 -14.16 -4.48 -10.13
C GLY A 20 -15.47 -4.57 -10.94
N LEU A 21 -15.44 -5.17 -12.13
CA LEU A 21 -16.59 -5.17 -13.05
C LEU A 21 -17.61 -6.30 -12.80
N PHE A 22 -17.34 -7.24 -11.89
CA PHE A 22 -18.20 -8.42 -11.66
C PHE A 22 -19.32 -8.21 -10.61
N ALA A 23 -19.47 -7.01 -10.05
CA ALA A 23 -20.51 -6.72 -9.05
C ALA A 23 -21.86 -6.23 -9.64
N GLY A 24 -21.98 -6.03 -10.96
CA GLY A 24 -23.22 -5.62 -11.62
C GLY A 24 -23.89 -6.78 -12.38
N SER A 25 -25.17 -7.03 -12.14
CA SER A 25 -25.95 -8.16 -12.69
C SER A 25 -26.32 -8.01 -14.18
N GLY A 26 -25.31 -7.87 -15.04
CA GLY A 26 -25.44 -7.71 -16.49
C GLY A 26 -24.10 -7.81 -17.21
N GLY A 27 -23.32 -8.86 -16.92
CA GLY A 27 -21.94 -8.99 -17.39
C GLY A 27 -21.80 -9.04 -18.93
N PRO A 28 -20.66 -8.55 -19.47
CA PRO A 28 -20.37 -8.59 -20.90
C PRO A 28 -20.29 -10.04 -21.41
N SER A 29 -20.61 -10.24 -22.69
CA SER A 29 -20.52 -11.56 -23.30
C SER A 29 -19.06 -12.04 -23.33
N GLN A 30 -18.85 -13.36 -23.33
CA GLN A 30 -17.51 -13.96 -23.44
C GLN A 30 -16.74 -13.47 -24.69
N GLU A 31 -17.48 -13.13 -25.75
CA GLU A 31 -16.94 -12.62 -27.00
C GLU A 31 -16.37 -11.20 -26.83
N ASP A 32 -17.08 -10.32 -26.11
CA ASP A 32 -16.63 -8.95 -25.83
C ASP A 32 -15.38 -8.91 -24.94
N MET A 33 -15.30 -9.80 -23.94
CA MET A 33 -14.13 -9.92 -23.09
C MET A 33 -12.90 -10.39 -23.87
N SER A 34 -13.07 -11.37 -24.76
CA SER A 34 -11.97 -11.87 -25.60
C SER A 34 -11.46 -10.80 -26.59
N ALA A 35 -12.37 -10.00 -27.15
CA ALA A 35 -12.05 -8.89 -28.03
C ALA A 35 -11.33 -7.75 -27.29
N ALA A 36 -11.77 -7.41 -26.08
CA ALA A 36 -11.16 -6.39 -25.24
C ALA A 36 -9.75 -6.79 -24.77
N VAL A 37 -9.57 -8.03 -24.31
CA VAL A 37 -8.25 -8.55 -23.90
C VAL A 37 -7.28 -8.61 -25.08
N THR A 38 -7.74 -9.07 -26.25
CA THR A 38 -6.92 -9.11 -27.46
C THR A 38 -6.55 -7.69 -27.92
N GLY A 39 -7.50 -6.76 -27.86
CA GLY A 39 -7.27 -5.35 -28.17
C GLY A 39 -6.27 -4.69 -27.23
N ALA A 40 -6.32 -5.01 -25.94
CA ALA A 40 -5.43 -4.47 -24.92
C ALA A 40 -4.02 -5.11 -24.94
N MET A 41 -3.89 -6.37 -25.38
CA MET A 41 -2.60 -7.05 -25.46
C MET A 41 -1.81 -6.74 -26.74
N ARG A 42 -2.47 -6.30 -27.82
CA ARG A 42 -1.80 -5.98 -29.09
C ARG A 42 -0.68 -4.94 -28.98
N PRO A 43 -0.84 -3.80 -28.27
CA PRO A 43 0.24 -2.83 -28.08
C PRO A 43 1.41 -3.40 -27.28
N ALA A 44 1.13 -4.28 -26.30
CA ALA A 44 2.17 -4.93 -25.52
C ALA A 44 2.96 -5.96 -26.36
N GLN A 45 2.29 -6.70 -27.24
CA GLN A 45 2.95 -7.61 -28.19
C GLN A 45 3.80 -6.84 -29.20
N GLU A 46 3.29 -5.76 -29.80
CA GLU A 46 4.03 -4.91 -30.73
C GLU A 46 5.28 -4.28 -30.06
N ALA A 47 5.16 -3.83 -28.81
CA ALA A 47 6.28 -3.32 -28.02
C ALA A 47 7.31 -4.42 -27.73
N SER A 48 6.86 -5.63 -27.36
CA SER A 48 7.76 -6.76 -27.09
C SER A 48 8.51 -7.24 -28.35
N ALA A 49 7.86 -7.24 -29.52
CA ALA A 49 8.49 -7.60 -30.79
C ALA A 49 9.56 -6.57 -31.19
N THR A 50 9.27 -5.29 -30.98
CA THR A 50 10.23 -4.19 -31.24
C THR A 50 11.45 -4.29 -30.31
N ALA A 51 11.23 -4.61 -29.04
CA ALA A 51 12.33 -4.84 -28.09
C ALA A 51 13.15 -6.09 -28.43
N ALA A 52 12.51 -7.17 -28.87
CA ALA A 52 13.21 -8.38 -29.32
C ALA A 52 14.07 -8.10 -30.57
N GLN A 53 13.54 -7.33 -31.52
CA GLN A 53 14.26 -6.90 -32.71
C GLN A 53 15.51 -6.07 -32.35
N SER A 54 15.37 -5.07 -31.46
CA SER A 54 16.51 -4.23 -31.05
C SER A 54 17.60 -5.03 -30.31
N THR A 55 17.22 -6.02 -29.50
CA THR A 55 18.21 -6.93 -28.90
C THR A 55 18.91 -7.82 -29.93
N ALA A 56 18.21 -8.28 -30.96
CA ALA A 56 18.82 -9.07 -32.04
C ALA A 56 19.82 -8.23 -32.85
N ASP A 57 19.46 -6.99 -33.18
CA ASP A 57 20.34 -6.06 -33.89
C ASP A 57 21.59 -5.70 -33.05
N ALA A 58 21.43 -5.52 -31.73
CA ALA A 58 22.55 -5.28 -30.83
C ALA A 58 23.51 -6.48 -30.76
N LEU A 59 22.99 -7.71 -30.75
CA LEU A 59 23.82 -8.92 -30.78
C LEU A 59 24.56 -9.08 -32.10
N ALA A 60 23.88 -8.84 -33.23
CA ALA A 60 24.52 -8.87 -34.55
C ALA A 60 25.64 -7.82 -34.67
N ALA A 61 25.45 -6.64 -34.10
CA ALA A 61 26.49 -5.60 -34.05
C ALA A 61 27.68 -6.00 -33.16
N LEU A 62 27.44 -6.72 -32.06
CA LEU A 62 28.51 -7.26 -31.20
C LEU A 62 29.31 -8.36 -31.91
N ASP A 63 28.64 -9.26 -32.62
CA ASP A 63 29.30 -10.32 -33.40
C ASP A 63 30.19 -9.73 -34.50
N ALA A 64 29.72 -8.71 -35.22
CA ALA A 64 30.53 -8.01 -36.22
C ALA A 64 31.78 -7.35 -35.61
N ARG A 65 31.65 -6.78 -34.39
CA ARG A 65 32.79 -6.19 -33.66
C ARG A 65 33.78 -7.26 -33.20
N LEU A 66 33.31 -8.40 -32.71
CA LEU A 66 34.15 -9.54 -32.34
C LEU A 66 34.96 -10.03 -33.54
N ALA A 67 34.33 -10.20 -34.70
CA ALA A 67 35.03 -10.59 -35.93
C ALA A 67 36.11 -9.57 -36.34
N ALA A 68 35.82 -8.27 -36.23
CA ALA A 68 36.80 -7.21 -36.53
C ALA A 68 37.98 -7.22 -35.53
N ILE A 69 37.73 -7.47 -34.24
CA ILE A 69 38.78 -7.61 -33.23
C ILE A 69 39.64 -8.85 -33.51
N GLU A 70 39.04 -9.97 -33.88
CA GLU A 70 39.76 -11.20 -34.23
C GLU A 70 40.67 -11.00 -35.46
N GLU A 71 40.17 -10.34 -36.51
CA GLU A 71 40.94 -9.98 -37.70
C GLU A 71 42.08 -9.00 -37.35
N GLY A 72 41.80 -8.00 -36.51
CA GLY A 72 42.79 -7.03 -36.03
C GLY A 72 43.89 -7.66 -35.17
N MET A 73 43.56 -8.62 -34.29
CA MET A 73 44.54 -9.37 -33.51
C MET A 73 45.42 -10.27 -34.40
N ALA A 74 44.83 -10.90 -35.42
CA ALA A 74 45.58 -11.72 -36.37
C ALA A 74 46.56 -10.87 -37.20
N ALA A 75 46.18 -9.64 -37.55
CA ALA A 75 47.02 -8.72 -38.33
C ALA A 75 48.16 -8.06 -37.52
N ASN A 76 48.02 -7.90 -36.21
CA ASN A 76 48.93 -7.10 -35.37
C ASN A 76 49.69 -7.89 -34.29
N ALA A 77 49.84 -9.21 -34.46
CA ALA A 77 50.43 -10.12 -33.47
C ALA A 77 51.81 -9.74 -32.86
N PRO A 78 52.73 -8.99 -33.51
CA PRO A 78 54.03 -8.67 -32.89
C PRO A 78 54.10 -7.35 -32.09
N ASP A 79 53.06 -6.49 -32.06
CA ASP A 79 53.16 -5.16 -31.43
C ASP A 79 51.98 -4.84 -30.48
N MET A 80 52.11 -5.28 -29.22
CA MET A 80 51.06 -5.13 -28.20
C MET A 80 50.77 -3.68 -27.79
N GLU A 81 51.71 -2.75 -27.93
CA GLU A 81 51.50 -1.34 -27.58
C GLU A 81 50.67 -0.61 -28.65
N ALA A 82 50.88 -0.94 -29.92
CA ALA A 82 50.03 -0.47 -31.02
C ALA A 82 48.58 -0.99 -30.86
N LEU A 83 48.42 -2.25 -30.49
CA LEU A 83 47.11 -2.87 -30.22
C LEU A 83 46.37 -2.16 -29.07
N LYS A 84 47.06 -1.86 -27.97
CA LYS A 84 46.46 -1.17 -26.82
C LYS A 84 45.97 0.24 -27.18
N THR A 85 46.73 0.95 -28.01
CA THR A 85 46.37 2.31 -28.47
C THR A 85 45.13 2.25 -29.37
N ALA A 86 45.10 1.33 -30.34
CA ALA A 86 43.96 1.13 -31.21
C ALA A 86 42.69 0.73 -30.44
N ILE A 87 42.79 -0.21 -29.49
CA ILE A 87 41.67 -0.60 -28.63
C ILE A 87 41.19 0.59 -27.79
N SER A 88 42.10 1.39 -27.23
CA SER A 88 41.72 2.56 -26.41
C SER A 88 40.98 3.62 -27.24
N GLU A 89 41.42 3.90 -28.47
CA GLU A 89 40.74 4.84 -29.37
C GLU A 89 39.37 4.31 -29.80
N GLU A 90 39.30 3.03 -30.17
CA GLU A 90 38.06 2.41 -30.65
C GLU A 90 37.02 2.26 -29.53
N VAL A 91 37.43 1.88 -28.31
CA VAL A 91 36.57 1.88 -27.13
C VAL A 91 36.08 3.29 -26.81
N SER A 92 36.94 4.30 -26.89
CA SER A 92 36.53 5.70 -26.64
C SER A 92 35.51 6.18 -27.67
N ALA A 93 35.73 5.86 -28.95
CA ALA A 93 34.80 6.17 -30.04
C ALA A 93 33.47 5.42 -29.87
N ALA A 94 33.52 4.13 -29.50
CA ALA A 94 32.34 3.32 -29.25
C ALA A 94 31.51 3.85 -28.07
N VAL A 95 32.17 4.24 -26.97
CA VAL A 95 31.49 4.84 -25.80
C VAL A 95 30.85 6.17 -26.18
N GLY A 96 31.54 7.02 -26.95
CA GLY A 96 30.97 8.27 -27.46
C GLY A 96 29.75 8.07 -28.36
N GLY A 97 29.78 7.03 -29.21
CA GLY A 97 28.64 6.63 -30.05
C GLY A 97 27.44 6.14 -29.23
N VAL A 98 27.68 5.26 -28.25
CA VAL A 98 26.62 4.75 -27.35
C VAL A 98 26.00 5.87 -26.54
N GLN A 99 26.81 6.78 -25.99
CA GLN A 99 26.30 7.90 -25.21
C GLN A 99 25.45 8.85 -26.06
N SER A 100 25.85 9.09 -27.31
CA SER A 100 25.08 9.92 -28.25
C SER A 100 23.75 9.27 -28.63
N ALA A 101 23.78 8.00 -29.01
CA ALA A 101 22.57 7.23 -29.34
C ALA A 101 21.60 7.14 -28.15
N LEU A 102 22.12 6.87 -26.94
CA LEU A 102 21.31 6.83 -25.72
C LEU A 102 20.68 8.19 -25.40
N SER A 103 21.42 9.29 -25.59
CA SER A 103 20.89 10.64 -25.36
C SER A 103 19.77 10.98 -26.35
N GLU A 104 19.91 10.58 -27.61
CA GLU A 104 18.90 10.76 -28.65
C GLU A 104 17.64 9.91 -28.38
N GLU A 105 17.81 8.67 -27.92
CA GLU A 105 16.71 7.77 -27.58
C GLU A 105 15.96 8.21 -26.32
N ILE A 106 16.67 8.72 -25.30
CA ILE A 106 16.05 9.34 -24.11
C ILE A 106 15.23 10.57 -24.53
N ALA A 107 15.77 11.42 -25.42
CA ALA A 107 15.05 12.60 -25.91
C ALA A 107 13.81 12.21 -26.73
N ALA A 108 13.92 11.20 -27.60
CA ALA A 108 12.79 10.68 -28.38
C ALA A 108 11.71 10.05 -27.48
N THR A 109 12.13 9.26 -26.49
CA THR A 109 11.23 8.63 -25.51
C THR A 109 10.54 9.67 -24.63
N GLY A 110 11.27 10.68 -24.14
CA GLY A 110 10.72 11.77 -23.36
C GLY A 110 9.67 12.56 -24.14
N LYS A 111 9.91 12.82 -25.44
CA LYS A 111 8.94 13.47 -26.32
C LYS A 111 7.68 12.62 -26.52
N ALA A 112 7.84 11.32 -26.77
CA ALA A 112 6.71 10.40 -26.92
C ALA A 112 5.88 10.27 -25.63
N GLN A 113 6.53 10.24 -24.46
CA GLN A 113 5.85 10.26 -23.16
C GLN A 113 5.09 11.56 -22.93
N SER A 114 5.67 12.71 -23.25
CA SER A 114 4.98 14.01 -23.16
C SER A 114 3.71 14.03 -24.02
N THR A 115 3.79 13.59 -25.28
CA THR A 115 2.61 13.55 -26.15
C THR A 115 1.52 12.61 -25.63
N ARG A 116 1.89 11.44 -25.08
CA ARG A 116 0.91 10.53 -24.47
C ARG A 116 0.28 11.09 -23.21
N LEU A 117 1.05 11.82 -22.40
CA LEU A 117 0.51 12.50 -21.22
C LEU A 117 -0.44 13.62 -21.62
N ASP A 118 -0.10 14.43 -22.63
CA ASP A 118 -0.98 15.47 -23.15
C ASP A 118 -2.29 14.87 -23.70
N GLU A 119 -2.21 13.75 -24.42
CA GLU A 119 -3.39 13.05 -24.95
C GLU A 119 -4.25 12.44 -23.82
N ALA A 120 -3.62 11.79 -22.83
CA ALA A 120 -4.32 11.25 -21.67
C ALA A 120 -4.99 12.35 -20.84
N LEU A 121 -4.31 13.49 -20.62
CA LEU A 121 -4.89 14.65 -19.92
C LEU A 121 -6.05 15.26 -20.72
N GLY A 122 -5.96 15.29 -22.05
CA GLY A 122 -7.06 15.69 -22.93
C GLY A 122 -8.29 14.79 -22.77
N GLN A 123 -8.09 13.46 -22.79
CA GLN A 123 -9.16 12.48 -22.59
C GLN A 123 -9.77 12.56 -21.19
N ILE A 124 -8.96 12.77 -20.14
CA ILE A 124 -9.45 12.96 -18.77
C ILE A 124 -10.29 14.23 -18.68
N SER A 125 -9.83 15.35 -19.27
CA SER A 125 -10.58 16.60 -19.28
C SER A 125 -11.93 16.47 -19.98
N GLU A 126 -11.99 15.72 -21.08
CA GLU A 126 -13.22 15.45 -21.81
C GLU A 126 -14.16 14.51 -21.03
N GLY A 127 -13.60 13.48 -20.38
CA GLY A 127 -14.32 12.57 -19.49
C GLY A 127 -14.92 13.28 -18.27
N MET A 128 -14.17 14.18 -17.61
CA MET A 128 -14.66 14.95 -16.47
C MET A 128 -15.84 15.87 -16.86
N ALA A 129 -15.82 16.44 -18.06
CA ALA A 129 -16.92 17.27 -18.55
C ALA A 129 -18.21 16.45 -18.79
N GLU A 130 -18.07 15.20 -19.22
CA GLU A 130 -19.20 14.28 -19.41
C GLU A 130 -19.72 13.74 -18.07
N SER A 131 -18.82 13.34 -17.16
CA SER A 131 -19.17 12.92 -15.79
C SER A 131 -19.89 14.01 -15.02
N ALA A 132 -19.47 15.27 -15.14
CA ALA A 132 -20.13 16.42 -14.53
C ALA A 132 -21.56 16.64 -15.07
N ARG A 133 -21.81 16.38 -16.36
CA ARG A 133 -23.16 16.45 -16.94
C ARG A 133 -24.07 15.34 -16.43
N VAL A 134 -23.53 14.12 -16.29
CA VAL A 134 -24.28 12.97 -15.75
C VAL A 134 -24.60 13.16 -14.27
N ALA A 135 -23.64 13.63 -13.47
CA ALA A 135 -23.84 13.96 -12.06
C ALA A 135 -24.88 15.08 -11.88
N ALA A 136 -24.82 16.14 -12.69
CA ALA A 136 -25.82 17.21 -12.65
C ALA A 136 -27.24 16.72 -13.00
N ALA A 137 -27.38 15.78 -13.94
CA ALA A 137 -28.66 15.17 -14.29
C ALA A 137 -29.20 14.24 -13.19
N ALA A 138 -28.32 13.52 -12.49
CA ALA A 138 -28.69 12.65 -11.36
C ALA A 138 -29.16 13.47 -10.15
N VAL A 139 -28.45 14.57 -9.82
CA VAL A 139 -28.82 15.48 -8.72
C VAL A 139 -30.13 16.22 -9.02
N ALA A 140 -30.41 16.56 -10.28
CA ALA A 140 -31.70 17.14 -10.66
C ALA A 140 -32.89 16.17 -10.50
N SER A 141 -32.62 14.85 -10.41
CA SER A 141 -33.63 13.79 -10.36
C SER A 141 -33.87 13.24 -8.95
N ALA A 142 -32.99 13.54 -7.99
CA ALA A 142 -33.16 13.23 -6.58
C ALA A 142 -33.25 14.56 -5.83
N VAL A 143 -34.43 15.05 -5.43
CA VAL A 143 -35.01 14.85 -4.08
C VAL A 143 -36.34 15.63 -4.02
N PRO A 144 -37.42 15.05 -3.45
CA PRO A 144 -37.82 15.46 -2.12
C PRO A 144 -38.07 14.27 -1.16
N GLY A 145 -37.46 14.36 0.02
CA GLY A 145 -37.88 13.63 1.23
C GLY A 145 -36.99 12.49 1.68
N ALA A 146 -35.92 12.81 2.43
CA ALA A 146 -35.27 11.85 3.32
C ALA A 146 -34.53 12.59 4.45
N SER A 147 -35.30 13.02 5.45
CA SER A 147 -34.79 13.40 6.77
C SER A 147 -34.65 12.10 7.58
N GLY A 148 -33.42 11.60 7.71
CA GLY A 148 -33.06 10.50 8.59
C GLY A 148 -32.26 11.02 9.77
N GLU A 149 -32.84 10.92 10.96
CA GLU A 149 -32.25 11.27 12.26
C GLU A 149 -30.93 10.51 12.52
N ALA A 150 -29.87 11.27 12.79
CA ALA A 150 -28.61 10.78 13.33
C ALA A 150 -28.71 10.70 14.87
N THR A 151 -28.45 9.51 15.42
CA THR A 151 -28.30 9.25 16.85
C THR A 151 -27.12 10.02 17.45
N ALA A 152 -27.41 10.83 18.47
CA ALA A 152 -26.47 11.39 19.46
C ALA A 152 -25.75 10.27 20.24
N ALA A 153 -24.60 10.43 20.90
CA ALA A 153 -23.59 11.48 20.97
C ALA A 153 -22.38 10.87 21.69
N GLY A 154 -21.20 11.07 21.14
CA GLY A 154 -19.93 11.17 21.86
C GLY A 154 -19.25 12.42 21.28
N ASP A 155 -18.58 13.21 22.11
CA ASP A 155 -17.95 14.50 21.74
C ASP A 155 -16.84 14.28 20.71
N THR A 156 -17.25 14.02 19.47
CA THR A 156 -16.37 13.72 18.35
C THR A 156 -16.08 15.04 17.68
N THR A 157 -14.83 15.47 17.71
CA THR A 157 -14.43 16.66 16.98
C THR A 157 -14.37 16.32 15.49
N VAL A 158 -15.04 17.13 14.68
CA VAL A 158 -15.10 16.95 13.23
C VAL A 158 -14.34 18.09 12.58
N SER A 159 -13.42 17.76 11.69
CA SER A 159 -12.69 18.73 10.90
C SER A 159 -13.59 19.36 9.82
N GLU A 160 -13.20 20.53 9.34
CA GLU A 160 -13.67 21.01 8.04
C GLU A 160 -13.22 20.07 6.91
N ALA A 161 -13.73 20.26 5.69
CA ALA A 161 -13.29 19.49 4.54
C ALA A 161 -11.82 19.82 4.21
N LEU A 162 -10.98 18.79 4.22
CA LEU A 162 -9.54 18.89 3.98
C LEU A 162 -9.20 18.41 2.58
N GLY A 163 -8.47 19.22 1.83
CA GLY A 163 -7.85 18.87 0.56
C GLY A 163 -6.50 18.17 0.72
N VAL A 164 -5.97 17.66 -0.40
CA VAL A 164 -4.62 17.09 -0.46
C VAL A 164 -3.58 18.14 -0.05
N GLY A 165 -2.66 17.77 0.83
CA GLY A 165 -1.66 18.68 1.38
C GLY A 165 -2.07 19.38 2.68
N GLN A 166 -3.33 19.25 3.10
CA GLN A 166 -3.81 19.84 4.35
C GLN A 166 -3.65 18.88 5.54
N THR A 167 -3.66 19.44 6.74
CA THR A 167 -3.46 18.71 8.00
C THR A 167 -4.60 18.98 8.96
N ALA A 168 -5.24 17.93 9.48
CA ALA A 168 -6.08 18.01 10.66
C ALA A 168 -5.22 17.97 11.93
N LEU A 169 -5.61 18.75 12.92
CA LEU A 169 -5.04 18.74 14.26
C LEU A 169 -6.12 18.30 15.24
N PHE A 170 -5.85 17.23 15.99
CA PHE A 170 -6.71 16.75 17.07
C PHE A 170 -5.90 16.66 18.38
N ALA A 171 -6.58 16.63 19.53
CA ALA A 171 -5.97 16.58 20.87
C ALA A 171 -4.93 17.68 21.07
N ASP A 172 -5.32 18.94 20.86
CA ASP A 172 -4.44 20.13 20.95
C ASP A 172 -3.19 20.03 20.07
N GLY A 173 -3.29 19.34 18.93
CA GLY A 173 -2.20 19.16 17.97
C GLY A 173 -1.22 18.04 18.30
N LYS A 174 -1.52 17.19 19.30
CA LYS A 174 -0.79 15.94 19.58
C LYS A 174 -0.99 14.92 18.46
N VAL A 175 -2.16 14.92 17.82
CA VAL A 175 -2.42 14.12 16.62
C VAL A 175 -2.43 15.04 15.40
N ARG A 176 -1.55 14.76 14.44
CA ARG A 176 -1.49 15.46 13.15
C ARG A 176 -1.77 14.45 12.05
N VAL A 177 -2.85 14.67 11.31
CA VAL A 177 -3.26 13.79 10.20
C VAL A 177 -3.16 14.58 8.91
N PHE A 178 -2.23 14.17 8.05
CA PHE A 178 -1.98 14.81 6.77
C PHE A 178 -2.69 14.07 5.65
N VAL A 179 -3.42 14.79 4.80
CA VAL A 179 -4.12 14.22 3.66
C VAL A 179 -3.14 14.10 2.49
N SER A 180 -2.69 12.88 2.19
CA SER A 180 -1.68 12.64 1.15
C SER A 180 -2.31 12.48 -0.23
N ARG A 181 -3.48 11.86 -0.32
CA ARG A 181 -4.22 11.66 -1.59
C ARG A 181 -5.69 11.44 -1.29
N ILE A 182 -6.57 11.97 -2.14
CA ILE A 182 -8.01 11.70 -2.13
C ILE A 182 -8.39 11.07 -3.47
N ASP A 183 -9.13 9.98 -3.42
CA ASP A 183 -9.69 9.28 -4.57
C ASP A 183 -11.22 9.24 -4.39
N PRO A 184 -11.95 10.27 -4.85
CA PRO A 184 -13.38 10.37 -4.63
C PRO A 184 -14.16 9.33 -5.45
N GLU A 185 -13.65 8.94 -6.62
CA GLU A 185 -14.27 7.93 -7.48
C GLU A 185 -14.11 6.52 -6.88
N GLY A 186 -12.92 6.22 -6.35
CA GLY A 186 -12.65 4.98 -5.62
C GLY A 186 -13.16 4.98 -4.17
N GLY A 187 -13.69 6.10 -3.68
CA GLY A 187 -14.22 6.23 -2.33
C GLY A 187 -13.16 6.07 -1.23
N SER A 188 -11.91 6.46 -1.50
CA SER A 188 -10.79 6.27 -0.58
C SER A 188 -9.92 7.51 -0.37
N VAL A 189 -9.21 7.54 0.74
CA VAL A 189 -8.26 8.59 1.11
C VAL A 189 -6.99 7.96 1.69
N VAL A 190 -5.84 8.50 1.33
CA VAL A 190 -4.55 8.15 1.93
C VAL A 190 -4.20 9.21 2.96
N LEU A 191 -4.18 8.80 4.23
CA LEU A 191 -3.82 9.64 5.35
C LEU A 191 -2.41 9.30 5.81
N ALA A 192 -1.64 10.31 6.18
CA ALA A 192 -0.35 10.14 6.82
C ALA A 192 -0.38 10.67 8.26
N PHE A 193 0.01 9.83 9.22
CA PHE A 193 0.17 10.22 10.61
C PHE A 193 1.46 9.60 11.14
N LYS A 194 2.27 10.39 11.87
CA LYS A 194 3.61 9.99 12.36
C LYS A 194 4.56 9.41 11.29
N GLY A 195 4.36 9.77 10.02
CA GLY A 195 5.19 9.31 8.90
C GLY A 195 4.76 7.98 8.28
N GLU A 196 3.76 7.31 8.84
CA GLU A 196 3.13 6.13 8.23
C GLU A 196 1.94 6.56 7.37
N GLN A 197 1.68 5.84 6.28
CA GLN A 197 0.55 6.08 5.39
C GLN A 197 -0.47 4.96 5.52
N VAL A 198 -1.74 5.31 5.69
CA VAL A 198 -2.87 4.38 5.69
C VAL A 198 -3.88 4.79 4.63
N THR A 199 -4.49 3.82 3.96
CA THR A 199 -5.61 4.05 3.04
C THR A 199 -6.91 3.70 3.75
N LEU A 200 -7.84 4.64 3.86
CA LEU A 200 -9.16 4.45 4.45
C LEU A 200 -10.25 4.74 3.41
N GLY A 201 -11.36 4.01 3.49
CA GLY A 201 -12.58 4.36 2.77
C GLY A 201 -13.49 5.28 3.59
N SER A 202 -14.60 5.73 3.00
CA SER A 202 -15.68 6.40 3.73
C SER A 202 -16.20 5.54 4.89
N GLY A 203 -16.25 6.10 6.10
CA GLY A 203 -16.60 5.38 7.34
C GLY A 203 -15.46 4.53 7.92
N GLY A 204 -14.32 4.42 7.23
CA GLY A 204 -13.13 3.74 7.74
C GLY A 204 -12.48 4.52 8.87
N SER A 205 -11.81 3.81 9.78
CA SER A 205 -11.14 4.42 10.92
C SER A 205 -9.79 3.78 11.19
N VAL A 206 -8.94 4.51 11.90
CA VAL A 206 -7.62 4.05 12.32
C VAL A 206 -7.38 4.46 13.77
N LYS A 207 -6.82 3.54 14.56
CA LYS A 207 -6.39 3.82 15.93
C LYS A 207 -5.02 4.49 15.91
N VAL A 208 -4.89 5.56 16.67
CA VAL A 208 -3.66 6.33 16.86
C VAL A 208 -3.27 6.22 18.34
N ALA A 209 -2.11 5.62 18.59
CA ALA A 209 -1.55 5.59 19.94
C ALA A 209 -1.04 6.98 20.34
N LEU A 210 -1.51 7.48 21.47
CA LEU A 210 -1.05 8.66 22.19
C LEU A 210 -0.38 8.20 23.49
N GLY A 211 0.56 8.99 24.03
CA GLY A 211 1.37 8.58 25.19
C GLY A 211 0.60 8.21 26.47
N GLY A 212 -0.72 8.42 26.52
CA GLY A 212 -1.60 8.04 27.62
C GLY A 212 -2.90 7.35 27.18
N GLY A 213 -2.93 6.73 25.99
CA GLY A 213 -4.12 6.01 25.51
C GLY A 213 -4.14 5.84 23.99
N SER A 214 -5.18 5.20 23.46
CA SER A 214 -5.44 5.19 22.02
C SER A 214 -6.66 6.04 21.70
N CYS A 215 -6.58 6.81 20.62
CA CYS A 215 -7.76 7.46 20.06
C CYS A 215 -7.98 7.01 18.62
N THR A 216 -9.17 7.24 18.10
CA THR A 216 -9.61 6.86 16.76
C THR A 216 -9.73 8.11 15.88
N VAL A 217 -9.23 8.00 14.66
CA VAL A 217 -9.49 8.96 13.59
C VAL A 217 -10.30 8.24 12.51
N SER A 218 -11.46 8.81 12.16
CA SER A 218 -12.43 8.22 11.25
C SER A 218 -12.71 9.14 10.08
N VAL A 219 -12.93 8.57 8.89
CA VAL A 219 -13.37 9.30 7.71
C VAL A 219 -14.88 9.47 7.78
N MET A 220 -15.34 10.69 8.06
CA MET A 220 -16.77 11.00 8.20
C MET A 220 -17.42 11.26 6.86
N GLY A 221 -16.66 11.78 5.89
CA GLY A 221 -17.16 12.05 4.56
C GLY A 221 -16.02 12.22 3.57
N LEU A 222 -16.30 11.84 2.32
CA LEU A 222 -15.40 12.01 1.18
C LEU A 222 -16.20 12.66 0.06
N SER A 223 -15.69 13.75 -0.49
CA SER A 223 -16.35 14.51 -1.56
C SER A 223 -15.32 15.18 -2.47
N GLU A 224 -15.78 15.81 -3.54
CA GLU A 224 -14.94 16.64 -4.41
C GLU A 224 -14.27 17.81 -3.67
N ASN A 225 -14.90 18.29 -2.59
CA ASN A 225 -14.38 19.38 -1.78
C ASN A 225 -13.31 18.95 -0.77
N GLY A 226 -13.09 17.64 -0.61
CA GLY A 226 -12.12 17.10 0.34
C GLY A 226 -12.66 15.97 1.20
N VAL A 227 -11.88 15.62 2.22
CA VAL A 227 -12.22 14.64 3.26
C VAL A 227 -12.58 15.35 4.56
N THR A 228 -13.67 14.95 5.22
CA THR A 228 -13.96 15.34 6.59
C THR A 228 -13.55 14.22 7.54
N LEU A 229 -12.76 14.56 8.55
CA LEU A 229 -12.24 13.62 9.52
C LEU A 229 -12.89 13.87 10.88
N GLY A 230 -13.32 12.80 11.54
CA GLY A 230 -13.83 12.82 12.90
C GLY A 230 -12.81 12.18 13.84
N SER A 231 -12.70 12.67 15.06
CA SER A 231 -11.84 12.07 16.06
C SER A 231 -12.44 12.11 17.46
N ASP A 232 -12.15 11.08 18.24
CA ASP A 232 -12.46 11.00 19.67
C ASP A 232 -11.26 11.42 20.55
N CYS A 233 -10.14 11.88 19.94
CA CYS A 233 -8.92 12.19 20.68
C CYS A 233 -9.07 13.38 21.65
N ASP A 234 -10.03 14.28 21.42
CA ASP A 234 -10.27 15.43 22.31
C ASP A 234 -11.10 15.05 23.55
N ALA A 235 -11.95 14.02 23.45
CA ALA A 235 -12.71 13.48 24.59
C ALA A 235 -11.83 12.65 25.54
N ALA A 236 -10.72 12.10 25.05
CA ALA A 236 -9.75 11.36 25.85
C ALA A 236 -8.91 12.23 26.81
N ALA A 237 -8.95 13.57 26.67
CA ALA A 237 -8.22 14.48 27.56
C ALA A 237 -8.91 14.71 28.92
N GLU A 238 -10.20 14.39 29.04
CA GLU A 238 -10.98 14.52 30.29
C GLU A 238 -11.62 13.20 30.76
N ALA A 239 -11.23 12.06 30.17
CA ALA A 239 -11.46 10.80 30.86
C ALA A 239 -10.75 10.88 32.22
N PRO A 240 -11.38 10.43 33.32
CA PRO A 240 -10.64 10.26 34.56
C PRO A 240 -9.40 9.45 34.23
N GLU A 241 -8.31 9.68 34.94
CA GLU A 241 -7.16 8.80 34.98
C GLU A 241 -7.68 7.37 35.23
N GLU A 242 -8.11 6.67 34.18
CA GLU A 242 -8.11 5.23 34.10
C GLU A 242 -6.63 4.99 34.27
N GLU A 243 -6.29 4.65 35.52
CA GLU A 243 -4.97 4.31 35.99
C GLU A 243 -4.24 3.76 34.79
N GLU A 244 -3.12 4.39 34.42
CA GLU A 244 -2.12 3.71 33.63
C GLU A 244 -2.15 2.28 34.15
N ALA A 245 -2.70 1.35 33.36
CA ALA A 245 -2.47 -0.05 33.55
C ALA A 245 -1.00 -0.15 33.18
N ALA A 246 -0.18 0.33 34.12
CA ALA A 246 1.22 0.15 34.17
C ALA A 246 1.39 -1.31 33.84
N ASN A 247 2.47 -1.58 33.15
CA ASN A 247 3.18 -2.84 33.15
C ASN A 247 3.38 -3.39 34.60
N VAL A 248 2.31 -3.53 35.38
CA VAL A 248 2.23 -4.19 36.66
C VAL A 248 2.27 -5.62 36.26
N ALA A 249 3.43 -6.22 36.54
CA ALA A 249 3.58 -7.62 36.29
C ALA A 249 2.46 -8.39 37.00
N PRO A 250 1.79 -9.30 36.29
CA PRO A 250 0.80 -10.14 36.92
C PRO A 250 1.47 -10.95 38.03
N GLU A 251 0.87 -10.99 39.22
CA GLU A 251 1.38 -11.78 40.34
C GLU A 251 1.42 -13.27 39.98
N ASP A 252 0.49 -13.72 39.13
CA ASP A 252 0.35 -15.09 38.63
C ASP A 252 0.59 -15.19 37.10
N GLY A 253 1.63 -14.51 36.59
CA GLY A 253 1.93 -14.49 35.16
C GLY A 253 2.62 -15.77 34.62
N VAL A 254 2.50 -15.99 33.31
CA VAL A 254 3.13 -17.10 32.59
C VAL A 254 4.44 -16.63 31.94
N ARG A 255 5.51 -17.44 32.05
CA ARG A 255 6.82 -17.13 31.46
C ARG A 255 6.94 -17.60 30.01
N PRO A 256 7.79 -16.97 29.17
CA PRO A 256 8.18 -17.50 27.87
C PRO A 256 8.65 -18.94 27.94
N GLY A 257 8.31 -19.75 26.94
CA GLY A 257 8.59 -21.18 26.87
C GLY A 257 7.63 -22.07 27.67
N SER A 258 6.63 -21.48 28.34
CA SER A 258 5.63 -22.21 29.11
C SER A 258 4.28 -22.27 28.39
N SER A 259 3.48 -23.27 28.73
CA SER A 259 2.08 -23.39 28.28
C SER A 259 1.13 -23.42 29.47
N ILE A 260 -0.01 -22.75 29.33
CA ILE A 260 -1.12 -22.77 30.29
C ILE A 260 -2.39 -23.28 29.62
N GLY A 261 -3.25 -23.95 30.40
CA GLY A 261 -4.61 -24.27 30.00
C GLY A 261 -5.58 -23.22 30.53
N LEU A 262 -6.42 -22.64 29.67
CA LEU A 262 -7.47 -21.69 30.00
C LEU A 262 -8.84 -22.27 29.61
N ALA A 263 -9.93 -21.68 30.10
CA ALA A 263 -11.31 -22.12 29.84
C ALA A 263 -11.49 -23.64 30.01
N ASP A 264 -11.22 -24.15 31.22
CA ASP A 264 -11.29 -25.58 31.56
C ASP A 264 -10.42 -26.50 30.69
N GLY A 265 -9.35 -25.95 30.10
CA GLY A 265 -8.40 -26.68 29.25
C GLY A 265 -8.79 -26.76 27.79
N VAL A 266 -9.88 -26.10 27.38
CA VAL A 266 -10.28 -25.97 25.96
C VAL A 266 -9.24 -25.15 25.18
N LEU A 267 -8.62 -24.17 25.84
CA LEU A 267 -7.58 -23.34 25.26
C LEU A 267 -6.22 -23.73 25.84
N ARG A 268 -5.30 -24.18 24.99
CA ARG A 268 -3.88 -24.33 25.34
C ARG A 268 -3.11 -23.15 24.78
N VAL A 269 -2.64 -22.26 25.64
CA VAL A 269 -1.86 -21.08 25.24
C VAL A 269 -0.38 -21.31 25.56
N PHE A 270 0.48 -21.21 24.56
CA PHE A 270 1.94 -21.25 24.70
C PHE A 270 2.51 -19.84 24.55
N VAL A 271 3.33 -19.40 25.49
CA VAL A 271 3.98 -18.08 25.45
C VAL A 271 5.34 -18.22 24.77
N ALA A 272 5.49 -17.67 23.57
CA ALA A 272 6.73 -17.78 22.79
C ALA A 272 7.77 -16.72 23.22
N SER A 273 7.36 -15.46 23.32
CA SER A 273 8.23 -14.35 23.72
C SER A 273 7.41 -13.20 24.29
N LEU A 274 8.07 -12.31 25.03
CA LEU A 274 7.49 -11.09 25.60
C LEU A 274 8.34 -9.89 25.22
N ASP A 275 7.69 -8.77 24.97
CA ASP A 275 8.29 -7.47 24.81
C ASP A 275 7.70 -6.55 25.89
N ALA A 276 8.47 -6.32 26.95
CA ALA A 276 8.04 -5.52 28.08
C ALA A 276 8.06 -4.01 27.78
N GLU A 277 8.83 -3.57 26.80
CA GLU A 277 8.88 -2.15 26.41
C GLU A 277 7.64 -1.79 25.59
N ALA A 278 7.25 -2.67 24.66
CA ALA A 278 6.05 -2.51 23.86
C ALA A 278 4.77 -3.03 24.56
N ALA A 279 4.89 -3.63 25.75
CA ALA A 279 3.79 -4.30 26.45
C ALA A 279 3.05 -5.34 25.58
N THR A 280 3.79 -6.12 24.79
CA THR A 280 3.22 -7.15 23.90
C THR A 280 3.71 -8.55 24.24
N ALA A 281 2.85 -9.54 23.99
CA ALA A 281 3.17 -10.96 24.12
C ALA A 281 2.98 -11.66 22.78
N ARG A 282 3.95 -12.50 22.41
CA ARG A 282 3.79 -13.46 21.32
C ARG A 282 3.29 -14.78 21.88
N ILE A 283 2.05 -15.13 21.59
CA ILE A 283 1.38 -16.33 22.09
C ILE A 283 0.97 -17.25 20.93
N ALA A 284 0.94 -18.55 21.16
CA ALA A 284 0.37 -19.53 20.25
C ALA A 284 -0.81 -20.23 20.92
N ILE A 285 -1.96 -20.24 20.27
CA ILE A 285 -3.19 -20.82 20.83
C ILE A 285 -3.46 -22.14 20.11
N ASN A 286 -3.63 -23.21 20.88
CA ASN A 286 -3.84 -24.59 20.41
C ASN A 286 -2.75 -25.12 19.44
N GLY A 287 -1.57 -24.49 19.43
CA GLY A 287 -0.40 -24.94 18.66
C GLY A 287 -0.48 -24.71 17.15
N VAL A 288 -1.46 -23.97 16.65
CA VAL A 288 -1.65 -23.75 15.20
C VAL A 288 -1.08 -22.42 14.74
N GLN A 289 -1.46 -21.33 15.41
CA GLN A 289 -1.14 -19.97 14.96
C GLN A 289 -0.57 -19.12 16.10
N THR A 290 0.42 -18.31 15.76
CA THR A 290 1.04 -17.34 16.68
C THR A 290 0.43 -15.96 16.48
N TYR A 291 0.08 -15.31 17.57
CA TYR A 291 -0.44 -13.95 17.64
C TYR A 291 0.54 -13.08 18.42
N VAL A 292 0.66 -11.82 18.02
CA VAL A 292 1.29 -10.77 18.85
C VAL A 292 0.14 -9.93 19.38
N VAL A 293 0.00 -9.88 20.71
CA VAL A 293 -1.16 -9.30 21.39
C VAL A 293 -0.65 -8.30 22.43
N ALA A 294 -1.18 -7.08 22.42
CA ALA A 294 -0.83 -6.09 23.42
C ALA A 294 -1.57 -6.32 24.74
N SER A 295 -1.05 -5.76 25.83
CA SER A 295 -1.76 -5.72 27.11
C SER A 295 -3.12 -5.03 26.97
N GLY A 296 -4.16 -5.66 27.49
CA GLY A 296 -5.57 -5.24 27.36
C GLY A 296 -6.27 -5.74 26.09
N GLU A 297 -5.55 -6.34 25.14
CA GLU A 297 -6.16 -6.86 23.90
C GLU A 297 -6.56 -8.34 24.02
N SER A 298 -7.50 -8.73 23.15
CA SER A 298 -8.06 -10.08 23.09
C SER A 298 -7.96 -10.66 21.68
N VAL A 299 -7.83 -11.99 21.61
CA VAL A 299 -7.85 -12.77 20.38
C VAL A 299 -8.99 -13.78 20.44
N GLU A 300 -9.85 -13.76 19.44
CA GLU A 300 -10.88 -14.78 19.24
C GLU A 300 -10.31 -15.98 18.48
N VAL A 301 -10.56 -17.18 19.00
CA VAL A 301 -10.10 -18.44 18.44
C VAL A 301 -11.26 -19.43 18.37
N PRO A 302 -11.56 -19.99 17.19
CA PRO A 302 -12.54 -21.05 17.09
C PRO A 302 -12.02 -22.33 17.75
N SER A 303 -12.84 -22.96 18.59
CA SER A 303 -12.50 -24.23 19.26
C SER A 303 -13.70 -25.18 19.23
N GLY A 304 -13.74 -26.05 18.22
CA GLY A 304 -14.90 -26.92 17.99
C GLY A 304 -16.10 -26.13 17.47
N GLU A 305 -17.21 -26.17 18.21
CA GLU A 305 -18.47 -25.47 17.87
C GLU A 305 -18.65 -24.11 18.57
N GLN A 306 -17.70 -23.73 19.44
CA GLN A 306 -17.73 -22.49 20.22
C GLN A 306 -16.60 -21.54 19.84
N THR A 307 -16.78 -20.26 20.14
CA THR A 307 -15.74 -19.24 19.96
C THR A 307 -15.16 -18.92 21.33
N CYS A 308 -13.85 -19.02 21.44
CA CYS A 308 -13.16 -18.71 22.68
C CYS A 308 -12.37 -17.40 22.53
N THR A 309 -12.33 -16.61 23.59
CA THR A 309 -11.55 -15.38 23.65
C THR A 309 -10.38 -15.58 24.59
N VAL A 310 -9.17 -15.18 24.18
CA VAL A 310 -7.98 -15.10 25.04
C VAL A 310 -7.60 -13.63 25.19
N THR A 311 -7.55 -13.13 26.42
CA THR A 311 -7.18 -11.75 26.74
C THR A 311 -5.82 -11.70 27.41
N VAL A 312 -4.95 -10.79 26.97
CA VAL A 312 -3.69 -10.48 27.66
C VAL A 312 -3.98 -9.40 28.68
N THR A 313 -3.93 -9.71 29.97
CA THR A 313 -4.24 -8.75 31.04
C THR A 313 -3.07 -7.86 31.43
N GLY A 314 -1.84 -8.27 31.13
CA GLY A 314 -0.63 -7.55 31.52
C GLY A 314 0.64 -8.19 30.97
N VAL A 315 1.66 -7.39 30.65
CA VAL A 315 3.02 -7.87 30.32
C VAL A 315 4.02 -7.14 31.24
N GLY A 316 4.80 -7.88 32.02
CA GLY A 316 5.74 -7.27 32.96
C GLY A 316 6.57 -8.28 33.75
N ASN A 317 7.73 -7.85 34.25
CA ASN A 317 8.68 -8.70 35.01
C ASN A 317 9.00 -10.05 34.34
N GLY A 318 9.03 -10.09 32.99
CA GLY A 318 9.28 -11.32 32.22
C GLY A 318 8.13 -12.34 32.25
N MET A 319 6.92 -11.90 32.57
CA MET A 319 5.70 -12.71 32.63
C MET A 319 4.54 -12.03 31.89
N VAL A 320 3.53 -12.82 31.51
CA VAL A 320 2.29 -12.34 30.90
C VAL A 320 1.06 -12.86 31.64
N GLY A 321 0.10 -11.98 31.89
CA GLY A 321 -1.20 -12.32 32.44
C GLY A 321 -2.13 -12.73 31.32
N LEU A 322 -2.79 -13.87 31.46
CA LEU A 322 -3.65 -14.43 30.43
C LEU A 322 -4.97 -14.88 31.05
N GLU A 323 -6.06 -14.46 30.44
CA GLU A 323 -7.41 -14.93 30.75
C GLU A 323 -8.03 -15.55 29.50
N GLY A 324 -8.91 -16.54 29.69
CA GLY A 324 -9.59 -17.17 28.57
C GLY A 324 -10.98 -17.63 28.93
N SER A 325 -11.95 -17.35 28.05
CA SER A 325 -13.34 -17.75 28.16
C SER A 325 -13.84 -18.33 26.83
N CYS A 326 -14.87 -19.18 26.88
CA CYS A 326 -15.53 -19.73 25.69
C CYS A 326 -17.04 -19.56 25.83
N GLY A 327 -17.71 -19.23 24.72
CA GLY A 327 -19.16 -19.00 24.67
C GLY A 327 -19.76 -19.22 23.30
#